data_AF-A0A0B7G2I0-F1
#
_entry.id   AF-A0A0B7G2I0-F1
#
_cell.length_a   1.000
_cell.length_b   1.000
_cell.length_c   1.000
_cell.angle_alpha   90.00
_cell.angle_beta   90.00
_cell.angle_gamma   90.00
#
_symmetry.space_group_name_H-M   'P 1'
#
loop_
_entity.id
_entity.type
_entity.pdbx_description
1 polymer ?
#
loop_
_entity_poly.entity_id
_entity_poly.type
_entity_poly.pdbx_seq_one_letter_code
_entity_poly.pdbx_strand_id
1 'polypeptide(L)'
;MLKKKHDKIINIMQLRFFCQVALRGSVSRAADDLFRTQSAITRAIRDLESALNVTLFERHYSGMVPTEYGKCILPRARRAIDDLQAIPALLQKHHTRTSGPLADAGWLFNTRRLAIFIQLYHVNHTQTVAQQLGITQPAVSAALKVLEKGADSALFRRTPEGVRPTPAAELLYPPVSRALNELENIWSDIAARRGVLEGTVRIGALPLSRTRLLPSAIAAFLAQHPGITLMTNESPYESLVADMRAGNIDFIIGALRQDEDLPDLCSEALFEEDMLILLRNNHPLLRHPDPRSQLATAQWVLPRANAPARHLLDKAFITLGLPLPQPTVETGDAAMVRGLLQDSDMLAAVSASQMRFETDNGLLSVLPVPLPDTTRRIGLTFRAGSLPSPATQALLRFIYQQVQDGTV
;
A
#
# COMPACT_ATOMS: atom_id res chain seq x y z
N MET A 1 13.79 -8.78 10.45
CA MET A 1 14.24 -8.17 11.72
C MET A 1 14.39 -6.67 11.50
N LEU A 2 13.32 -5.89 11.70
CA LEU A 2 13.36 -4.43 11.62
C LEU A 2 13.88 -3.88 12.96
N LYS A 3 15.01 -3.16 12.95
CA LYS A 3 15.51 -2.43 14.12
C LYS A 3 14.45 -1.41 14.54
N LYS A 4 13.77 -1.66 15.67
CA LYS A 4 12.87 -0.72 16.33
C LYS A 4 13.69 0.47 16.83
N LYS A 5 13.68 1.58 16.09
CA LYS A 5 14.33 2.83 16.50
C LYS A 5 13.49 3.63 17.52
N HIS A 6 12.25 3.20 17.77
CA HIS A 6 11.32 3.80 18.74
C HIS A 6 10.85 2.72 19.74
N ASP A 7 11.51 2.63 20.90
CA ASP A 7 11.22 1.61 21.92
C ASP A 7 9.86 1.81 22.63
N LYS A 8 9.20 2.96 22.43
CA LYS A 8 7.88 3.25 23.03
C LYS A 8 6.77 3.24 21.98
N ILE A 9 5.91 2.23 22.07
CA ILE A 9 4.68 2.14 21.28
C ILE A 9 3.72 3.26 21.70
N ILE A 10 3.30 4.10 20.76
CA ILE A 10 2.28 5.13 21.00
C ILE A 10 0.96 4.46 21.39
N ASN A 11 0.33 4.92 22.47
CA ASN A 11 -0.97 4.42 22.87
C ASN A 11 -2.08 5.20 22.15
N ILE A 12 -2.89 4.51 21.35
CA ILE A 12 -4.04 5.08 20.64
C ILE A 12 -5.04 5.79 21.58
N MET A 13 -5.16 5.39 22.86
CA MET A 13 -5.97 6.14 23.85
C MET A 13 -5.40 7.52 24.15
N GLN A 14 -4.08 7.64 24.24
CA GLN A 14 -3.43 8.92 24.45
C GLN A 14 -3.68 9.85 23.25
N LEU A 15 -3.67 9.30 22.02
CA LEU A 15 -4.05 10.05 20.83
C LEU A 15 -5.52 10.46 20.83
N ARG A 16 -6.44 9.60 21.28
CA ARG A 16 -7.86 9.96 21.46
C ARG A 16 -8.01 11.17 22.39
N PHE A 17 -7.29 11.16 23.51
CA PHE A 17 -7.30 12.26 24.48
C PHE A 17 -6.67 13.52 23.92
N PHE A 18 -5.53 13.40 23.23
CA PHE A 18 -4.86 14.49 22.53
C PHE A 18 -5.79 15.16 21.51
N CYS A 19 -6.43 14.39 20.62
CA CYS A 19 -7.39 14.90 19.65
C CYS A 19 -8.55 15.64 20.32
N GLN A 20 -9.09 15.11 21.42
CA GLN A 20 -10.21 15.75 22.12
C GLN A 20 -9.81 17.06 22.79
N VAL A 21 -8.62 17.12 23.40
CA VAL A 21 -8.10 18.37 23.99
C VAL A 21 -7.81 19.40 22.91
N ALA A 22 -7.26 18.99 21.76
CA ALA A 22 -7.04 19.89 20.62
C ALA A 22 -8.35 20.45 20.07
N LEU A 23 -9.40 19.62 19.98
CA LEU A 23 -10.72 20.04 19.51
C LEU A 23 -11.41 21.02 20.47
N ARG A 24 -11.37 20.74 21.78
CA ARG A 24 -12.04 21.57 22.77
C ARG A 24 -11.22 22.79 23.20
N GLY A 25 -9.89 22.73 23.11
CA GLY A 25 -9.00 23.72 23.71
C GLY A 25 -9.03 23.70 25.25
N SER A 26 -9.53 22.63 25.88
CA SER A 26 -9.66 22.52 27.33
C SER A 26 -9.60 21.07 27.79
N VAL A 27 -8.75 20.78 28.78
CA VAL A 27 -8.66 19.46 29.41
C VAL A 27 -9.95 19.12 30.15
N SER A 28 -10.58 20.10 30.83
CA SER A 28 -11.85 19.88 31.55
C SER A 28 -12.94 19.42 30.60
N ARG A 29 -13.21 20.21 29.55
CA ARG A 29 -14.28 19.89 28.60
C ARG A 29 -14.02 18.57 27.87
N ALA A 30 -12.76 18.28 27.52
CA ALA A 30 -12.41 16.99 26.95
C ALA A 30 -12.63 15.81 27.92
N ALA A 31 -12.41 16.02 29.22
CA ALA A 31 -12.65 15.02 30.26
C ALA A 31 -14.15 14.70 30.39
N ASP A 32 -14.98 15.74 30.36
CA ASP A 32 -16.43 15.62 30.40
C ASP A 32 -16.95 14.85 29.18
N ASP A 33 -16.51 15.21 27.96
CA ASP A 33 -16.94 14.52 26.72
C ASP A 33 -16.55 13.04 26.67
N LEU A 34 -15.41 12.69 27.28
CA LEU A 34 -14.85 11.34 27.25
C LEU A 34 -15.26 10.51 28.47
N PHE A 35 -16.02 11.09 29.40
CA PHE A 35 -16.37 10.48 30.68
C PHE A 35 -15.11 9.97 31.41
N ARG A 36 -14.09 10.82 31.53
CA ARG A 36 -12.81 10.55 32.21
C ARG A 36 -12.48 11.66 33.19
N THR A 37 -11.55 11.40 34.10
CA THR A 37 -11.05 12.44 35.00
C THR A 37 -10.03 13.33 34.29
N GLN A 38 -9.99 14.61 34.65
CA GLN A 38 -9.02 15.57 34.10
C GLN A 38 -7.57 15.15 34.37
N SER A 39 -7.31 14.55 35.54
CA SER A 39 -5.99 14.05 35.92
C SER A 39 -5.54 12.88 35.04
N ALA A 40 -6.46 12.02 34.60
CA ALA A 40 -6.16 10.93 33.67
C ALA A 40 -5.78 11.47 32.28
N ILE A 41 -6.54 12.43 31.75
CA ILE A 41 -6.22 13.07 30.45
C ILE A 41 -4.89 13.80 30.52
N THR A 42 -4.65 14.60 31.57
CA THR A 42 -3.40 15.35 31.74
C THR A 42 -2.19 14.42 31.80
N ARG A 43 -2.28 13.31 32.55
CA ARG A 43 -1.22 12.31 32.63
C ARG A 43 -0.96 11.66 31.27
N ALA A 44 -2.00 11.23 30.58
CA ALA A 44 -1.88 10.59 29.29
C ALA A 44 -1.25 11.49 28.20
N ILE A 45 -1.58 12.79 28.20
CA ILE A 45 -0.92 13.77 27.30
C ILE A 45 0.56 13.89 27.65
N ARG A 46 0.91 14.01 28.94
CA ARG A 46 2.31 14.07 29.38
C ARG A 46 3.09 12.82 29.00
N ASP A 47 2.49 11.65 29.15
CA ASP A 47 3.12 10.38 28.77
C ASP A 47 3.35 10.30 27.25
N LEU A 48 2.41 10.82 26.46
CA LEU A 48 2.56 10.94 25.00
C LEU A 48 3.66 11.92 24.61
N GLU A 49 3.70 13.11 25.21
CA GLU A 49 4.77 14.10 25.02
C GLU A 49 6.14 13.52 25.39
N SER A 50 6.22 12.78 26.49
CA SER A 50 7.44 12.08 26.92
C SER A 50 7.84 10.95 25.97
N ALA A 51 6.88 10.21 25.41
CA ALA A 51 7.17 9.20 24.40
C ALA A 51 7.74 9.86 23.14
N LEU A 52 7.08 10.88 22.62
CA LEU A 52 7.44 11.58 21.38
C LEU A 52 8.65 12.53 21.54
N ASN A 53 9.05 12.81 22.78
CA ASN A 53 10.09 13.78 23.14
C ASN A 53 9.83 15.17 22.53
N VAL A 54 8.58 15.63 22.59
CA VAL A 54 8.12 16.97 22.16
C VAL A 54 7.00 17.46 23.06
N THR A 55 6.82 18.76 23.15
CA THR A 55 5.61 19.37 23.73
C THR A 55 4.54 19.45 22.66
N LEU A 56 3.34 18.98 22.96
CA LEU A 56 2.20 18.98 22.03
C LEU A 56 1.24 20.12 22.30
N PHE A 57 1.20 20.63 23.53
CA PHE A 57 0.38 21.76 23.91
C PHE A 57 1.15 22.83 24.68
N GLU A 58 0.73 24.08 24.49
CA GLU A 58 1.06 25.21 25.35
C GLU A 58 -0.18 25.62 26.16
N ARG A 59 0.07 26.05 27.40
CA ARG A 59 -0.95 26.60 28.28
C ARG A 59 -1.09 28.09 28.02
N HIS A 60 -2.30 28.51 27.68
CA HIS A 60 -2.68 29.91 27.57
C HIS A 60 -3.77 30.25 28.60
N TYR A 61 -3.97 31.54 28.85
CA TYR A 61 -5.07 32.05 29.69
C TYR A 61 -6.46 31.61 29.16
N SER A 62 -6.57 31.34 27.86
CA SER A 62 -7.79 30.90 27.17
C SER A 62 -7.94 29.38 27.05
N GLY A 63 -6.95 28.58 27.50
CA GLY A 63 -7.00 27.13 27.46
C GLY A 63 -5.72 26.46 26.98
N MET A 64 -5.87 25.32 26.31
CA MET A 64 -4.76 24.53 25.74
C MET A 64 -4.70 24.74 24.24
N VAL A 65 -3.54 25.15 23.72
CA VAL A 65 -3.32 25.40 22.29
C VAL A 65 -2.26 24.43 21.77
N PRO A 66 -2.49 23.72 20.64
CA PRO A 66 -1.47 22.85 20.07
C PRO A 66 -0.22 23.63 19.63
N THR A 67 0.96 23.12 19.99
CA THR A 67 2.26 23.60 19.47
C THR A 67 2.39 23.28 17.98
N GLU A 68 3.49 23.69 17.33
CA GLU A 68 3.78 23.26 15.96
C GLU A 68 3.89 21.74 15.81
N TYR A 69 4.44 21.04 16.83
CA TYR A 69 4.45 19.57 16.86
C TYR A 69 3.04 18.99 17.07
N GLY A 70 2.24 19.61 17.96
CA GLY A 70 0.83 19.26 18.14
C GLY A 70 0.05 19.37 16.83
N LYS A 71 0.15 20.52 16.14
CA LYS A 71 -0.48 20.73 14.82
C LYS A 71 0.04 19.74 13.78
N CYS A 72 1.33 19.40 13.81
CA CYS A 72 1.94 18.48 12.87
C CYS A 72 1.36 17.06 12.97
N ILE A 73 1.18 16.52 14.18
CA ILE A 73 0.71 15.14 14.37
C ILE A 73 -0.81 15.02 14.39
N LEU A 74 -1.54 16.12 14.59
CA LEU A 74 -2.99 16.12 14.71
C LEU A 74 -3.72 15.47 13.52
N PRO A 75 -3.33 15.70 12.25
CA PRO A 75 -3.92 14.99 11.12
C PRO A 75 -3.76 13.45 11.22
N ARG A 76 -2.56 12.94 11.55
CA ARG A 76 -2.31 11.50 11.75
C ARG A 76 -3.18 10.93 12.86
N ALA A 77 -3.16 11.60 14.01
CA ALA A 77 -3.89 11.18 15.18
C ALA A 77 -5.39 11.11 14.87
N ARG A 78 -5.95 12.14 14.23
CA ARG A 78 -7.38 12.18 13.88
C ARG A 78 -7.76 11.03 12.95
N ARG A 79 -6.97 10.77 11.92
CA ARG A 79 -7.21 9.67 10.96
C ARG A 79 -7.19 8.31 11.63
N ALA A 80 -6.23 8.06 12.53
CA ALA A 80 -6.19 6.81 13.28
C ALA A 80 -7.44 6.61 14.14
N ILE A 81 -7.96 7.68 14.76
CA ILE A 81 -9.19 7.62 15.54
C ILE A 81 -10.41 7.39 14.63
N ASP A 82 -10.51 8.11 13.51
CA ASP A 82 -11.63 8.00 12.57
C ASP A 82 -11.70 6.60 11.93
N ASP A 83 -10.55 6.00 11.58
CA ASP A 83 -10.49 4.62 11.07
C ASP A 83 -11.06 3.62 12.08
N LEU A 84 -10.70 3.76 13.36
CA LEU A 84 -11.25 2.90 14.42
C LEU A 84 -12.72 3.19 14.71
N GLN A 85 -13.15 4.46 14.65
CA GLN A 85 -14.54 4.84 14.89
C GLN A 85 -15.48 4.39 13.77
N ALA A 86 -14.98 4.14 12.56
CA ALA A 86 -15.77 3.61 11.45
C ALA A 86 -16.15 2.12 11.63
N ILE A 87 -15.38 1.36 12.42
CA ILE A 87 -15.54 -0.09 12.56
C ILE A 87 -16.94 -0.53 12.99
N PRO A 88 -17.57 0.02 14.05
CA PRO A 88 -18.89 -0.44 14.47
C PRO A 88 -19.95 -0.31 13.37
N ALA A 89 -19.89 0.76 12.56
CA ALA A 89 -20.78 0.95 11.42
C ALA A 89 -20.52 -0.07 10.29
N LEU A 90 -19.25 -0.43 10.04
CA LEU A 90 -18.89 -1.48 9.08
C LEU A 90 -19.43 -2.85 9.49
N LEU A 91 -19.30 -3.19 10.78
CA LEU A 91 -19.82 -4.45 11.33
C LEU A 91 -21.35 -4.50 11.27
N GLN A 92 -22.04 -3.42 11.63
CA GLN A 92 -23.51 -3.37 11.63
C GLN A 92 -24.11 -3.58 10.24
N LYS A 93 -23.50 -3.02 9.18
CA LYS A 93 -23.93 -3.24 7.79
C LYS A 93 -23.88 -4.70 7.35
N HIS A 94 -23.05 -5.51 7.99
CA HIS A 94 -22.83 -6.91 7.62
C HIS A 94 -23.58 -7.90 8.53
N HIS A 95 -24.19 -7.43 9.61
CA HIS A 95 -25.09 -8.21 10.45
C HIS A 95 -26.55 -8.05 9.99
N THR A 96 -27.25 -9.17 9.78
CA THR A 96 -28.70 -9.18 9.47
C THR A 96 -29.59 -8.84 10.68
N ARG A 97 -29.02 -8.77 11.89
CA ARG A 97 -29.73 -8.37 13.11
C ARG A 97 -29.42 -6.90 13.41
N THR A 98 -30.46 -6.08 13.40
CA THR A 98 -30.45 -4.69 13.88
C THR A 98 -30.17 -4.67 15.38
N SER A 99 -28.91 -4.51 15.75
CA SER A 99 -28.50 -4.45 17.16
C SER A 99 -28.11 -3.02 17.53
N GLY A 100 -28.99 -2.35 18.29
CA GLY A 100 -28.70 -1.25 19.23
C GLY A 100 -28.06 0.05 18.71
N PRO A 101 -28.01 1.09 19.57
CA PRO A 101 -27.18 2.27 19.31
C PRO A 101 -25.70 1.87 19.23
N LEU A 102 -24.92 2.54 18.37
CA LEU A 102 -23.48 2.34 18.22
C LEU A 102 -22.81 2.44 19.60
N ALA A 103 -22.42 1.30 20.18
CA ALA A 103 -21.72 1.28 21.46
C ALA A 103 -20.40 2.07 21.36
N ASP A 104 -20.02 2.78 22.45
CA ASP A 104 -18.71 3.46 22.51
C ASP A 104 -17.62 2.45 22.15
N ALA A 105 -16.87 2.74 21.09
CA ALA A 105 -15.83 1.86 20.54
C ALA A 105 -14.57 1.82 21.42
N GLY A 106 -14.70 2.05 22.74
CA GLY A 106 -13.65 2.03 23.75
C GLY A 106 -12.77 0.77 23.70
N TRP A 107 -13.33 -0.36 23.27
CA TRP A 107 -12.63 -1.63 23.13
C TRP A 107 -11.58 -1.66 22.02
N LEU A 108 -11.64 -0.75 21.05
CA LEU A 108 -10.64 -0.62 19.98
C LEU A 108 -9.41 0.17 20.42
N PHE A 109 -9.53 1.01 21.45
CA PHE A 109 -8.45 1.89 21.82
C PHE A 109 -7.45 1.20 22.77
N ASN A 110 -6.73 0.22 22.23
CA ASN A 110 -5.59 -0.39 22.88
C ASN A 110 -4.60 -0.88 21.82
N THR A 111 -3.49 -0.16 21.64
CA THR A 111 -2.53 -0.45 20.56
C THR A 111 -2.00 -1.88 20.61
N ARG A 112 -1.72 -2.41 21.79
CA ARG A 112 -1.20 -3.79 21.94
C ARG A 112 -2.24 -4.83 21.51
N ARG A 113 -3.51 -4.63 21.86
CA ARG A 113 -4.61 -5.51 21.47
C ARG A 113 -4.81 -5.50 19.95
N LEU A 114 -4.78 -4.32 19.34
CA LEU A 114 -4.86 -4.17 17.88
C LEU A 114 -3.67 -4.83 17.19
N ALA A 115 -2.45 -4.68 17.72
CA ALA A 115 -1.26 -5.33 17.18
C ALA A 115 -1.36 -6.87 17.27
N ILE A 116 -1.88 -7.42 18.38
CA ILE A 116 -2.15 -8.86 18.51
C ILE A 116 -3.12 -9.33 17.43
N PHE A 117 -4.19 -8.58 17.18
CA PHE A 117 -5.16 -8.90 16.13
C PHE A 117 -4.53 -8.94 14.75
N ILE A 118 -3.74 -7.92 14.36
CA ILE A 118 -3.05 -7.88 13.07
C ILE A 118 -2.07 -9.05 12.92
N GLN A 119 -1.27 -9.33 13.95
CA GLN A 119 -0.31 -10.45 13.89
C GLN A 119 -1.02 -11.80 13.74
N LEU A 120 -2.15 -12.00 14.43
CA LEU A 120 -2.91 -13.24 14.31
C LEU A 120 -3.61 -13.38 12.95
N TYR A 121 -4.08 -12.27 12.38
CA TYR A 121 -4.67 -12.23 11.04
C TYR A 121 -3.69 -12.77 9.97
N HIS A 122 -2.40 -12.44 10.08
CA HIS A 122 -1.39 -12.95 9.14
C HIS A 122 -0.87 -14.35 9.49
N VAL A 123 -0.52 -14.59 10.77
CA VAL A 123 0.18 -15.81 11.20
C VAL A 123 -0.77 -17.00 11.30
N ASN A 124 -2.07 -16.78 11.53
CA ASN A 124 -3.09 -17.83 11.64
C ASN A 124 -2.79 -18.89 12.75
N HIS A 125 -1.90 -18.58 13.70
CA HIS A 125 -1.51 -19.50 14.78
C HIS A 125 -1.21 -18.76 16.10
N THR A 126 -2.05 -19.00 17.12
CA THR A 126 -2.02 -18.25 18.39
C THR A 126 -0.72 -18.40 19.17
N GLN A 127 -0.14 -19.60 19.21
CA GLN A 127 1.09 -19.87 19.97
C GLN A 127 2.29 -19.17 19.31
N THR A 128 2.35 -19.15 17.99
CA THR A 128 3.41 -18.47 17.23
C THR A 128 3.35 -16.97 17.47
N VAL A 129 2.15 -16.37 17.45
CA VAL A 129 1.95 -14.95 17.77
C VAL A 129 2.39 -14.63 19.21
N ALA A 130 2.04 -15.50 20.16
CA ALA A 130 2.43 -15.32 21.56
C ALA A 130 3.96 -15.29 21.72
N GLN A 131 4.66 -16.22 21.07
CA GLN A 131 6.12 -16.27 21.03
C GLN A 131 6.73 -15.03 20.37
N GLN A 132 6.24 -14.63 19.19
CA GLN A 132 6.75 -13.46 18.45
C GLN A 132 6.56 -12.14 19.22
N LEU A 133 5.49 -12.02 20.00
CA LEU A 133 5.19 -10.83 20.81
C LEU A 133 5.76 -10.91 22.24
N GLY A 134 6.43 -12.00 22.61
CA GLY A 134 6.98 -12.21 23.96
C GLY A 134 5.90 -12.20 25.05
N ILE A 135 4.73 -12.77 24.76
CA ILE A 135 3.59 -12.87 25.69
C ILE A 135 3.11 -14.30 25.83
N THR A 136 2.27 -14.53 26.84
CA THR A 136 1.64 -15.84 27.03
C THR A 136 0.48 -16.02 26.05
N GLN A 137 0.22 -17.26 25.63
CA GLN A 137 -0.95 -17.58 24.80
C GLN A 137 -2.29 -17.17 25.45
N PRO A 138 -2.51 -17.32 26.78
CA PRO A 138 -3.69 -16.76 27.45
C PRO A 138 -3.84 -15.24 27.29
N ALA A 139 -2.74 -14.47 27.22
CA ALA A 139 -2.81 -13.03 26.97
C ALA A 139 -3.31 -12.70 25.55
N VAL A 140 -2.92 -13.49 24.55
CA VAL A 140 -3.48 -13.40 23.18
C VAL A 140 -4.98 -13.68 23.19
N SER A 141 -5.39 -14.79 23.80
CA SER A 141 -6.82 -15.16 23.89
C SER A 141 -7.66 -14.12 24.64
N ALA A 142 -7.13 -13.55 25.73
CA ALA A 142 -7.81 -12.50 26.49
C ALA A 142 -7.96 -11.20 25.67
N ALA A 143 -6.92 -10.82 24.92
CA ALA A 143 -6.96 -9.66 24.03
C ALA A 143 -8.04 -9.82 22.94
N LEU A 144 -8.10 -10.99 22.30
CA LEU A 144 -9.12 -11.32 21.29
C LEU A 144 -10.52 -11.32 21.88
N LYS A 145 -10.71 -11.94 23.06
CA LYS A 145 -12.03 -12.01 23.70
C LYS A 145 -12.64 -10.64 23.95
N VAL A 146 -11.82 -9.62 24.23
CA VAL A 146 -12.32 -8.24 24.37
C VAL A 146 -12.70 -7.64 23.03
N LEU A 147 -11.92 -7.88 21.96
CA LEU A 147 -12.28 -7.43 20.61
C LEU A 147 -13.57 -8.09 20.14
N GLU A 148 -13.70 -9.41 20.29
CA GLU A 148 -14.87 -10.18 19.88
C GLU A 148 -16.13 -9.77 20.65
N LYS A 149 -16.00 -9.54 21.97
CA LYS A 149 -17.11 -9.00 22.78
C LYS A 149 -17.51 -7.60 22.33
N GLY A 150 -16.55 -6.74 21.98
CA GLY A 150 -16.81 -5.39 21.51
C GLY A 150 -17.39 -5.34 20.09
N ALA A 151 -16.99 -6.27 19.23
CA ALA A 151 -17.47 -6.45 17.87
C ALA A 151 -18.81 -7.21 17.79
N ASP A 152 -19.27 -7.78 18.91
CA ASP A 152 -20.43 -8.70 18.98
C ASP A 152 -20.36 -9.84 17.94
N SER A 153 -19.14 -10.30 17.66
CA SER A 153 -18.88 -11.27 16.60
C SER A 153 -17.55 -11.98 16.85
N ALA A 154 -17.48 -13.27 16.49
CA ALA A 154 -16.22 -13.99 16.47
C ALA A 154 -15.33 -13.42 15.36
N LEU A 155 -14.09 -13.07 15.69
CA LEU A 155 -13.12 -12.53 14.73
C LEU A 155 -12.29 -13.67 14.14
N PHE A 156 -12.10 -14.76 14.88
CA PHE A 156 -11.38 -15.92 14.40
C PHE A 156 -12.17 -17.21 14.66
N ARG A 157 -12.10 -18.14 13.72
CA ARG A 157 -12.58 -19.51 13.88
C ARG A 157 -11.40 -20.48 14.01
N ARG A 158 -11.54 -21.49 14.86
CA ARG A 158 -10.54 -22.55 14.99
C ARG A 158 -10.67 -23.51 13.82
N THR A 159 -9.53 -23.94 13.27
CA THR A 159 -9.42 -25.01 12.27
C THR A 159 -8.35 -26.02 12.72
N PRO A 160 -8.28 -27.22 12.12
CA PRO A 160 -7.20 -28.17 12.43
C PRO A 160 -5.79 -27.58 12.24
N GLU A 161 -5.63 -26.62 11.33
CA GLU A 161 -4.36 -25.95 10.99
C GLU A 161 -4.09 -24.69 11.84
N GLY A 162 -4.97 -24.35 12.80
CA GLY A 162 -4.80 -23.20 13.69
C GLY A 162 -6.06 -22.35 13.81
N VAL A 163 -5.95 -21.08 13.44
CA VAL A 163 -7.07 -20.13 13.44
C VAL A 163 -7.18 -19.44 12.08
N ARG A 164 -8.40 -19.09 11.67
CA ARG A 164 -8.66 -18.36 10.43
C ARG A 164 -9.54 -17.14 10.70
N PRO A 165 -9.30 -16.01 10.02
CA PRO A 165 -10.18 -14.85 10.13
C PRO A 165 -11.61 -15.21 9.67
N THR A 166 -12.58 -14.59 10.33
CA THR A 166 -13.99 -14.59 9.92
C THR A 166 -14.26 -13.38 9.02
N PRO A 167 -15.41 -13.31 8.32
CA PRO A 167 -15.78 -12.10 7.58
C PRO A 167 -15.77 -10.82 8.43
N ALA A 168 -16.06 -10.91 9.74
CA ALA A 168 -15.97 -9.77 10.64
C ALA A 168 -14.51 -9.30 10.85
N ALA A 169 -13.55 -10.23 10.92
CA ALA A 169 -12.14 -9.87 10.95
C ALA A 169 -11.65 -9.27 9.63
N GLU A 170 -12.14 -9.75 8.48
CA GLU A 170 -11.84 -9.17 7.17
C GLU A 170 -12.27 -7.69 7.08
N LEU A 171 -13.42 -7.34 7.66
CA LEU A 171 -13.89 -5.95 7.74
C LEU A 171 -13.07 -5.10 8.73
N LEU A 172 -12.65 -5.72 9.85
CA LEU A 172 -11.89 -5.06 10.90
C LEU A 172 -10.44 -4.77 10.48
N TYR A 173 -9.85 -5.64 9.66
CA TYR A 173 -8.44 -5.63 9.32
C TYR A 173 -7.97 -4.33 8.67
N PRO A 174 -8.57 -3.84 7.57
CA PRO A 174 -8.10 -2.61 6.93
C PRO A 174 -8.09 -1.37 7.85
N PRO A 175 -9.18 -0.99 8.56
CA PRO A 175 -9.17 0.17 9.44
C PRO A 175 -8.20 0.03 10.63
N VAL A 176 -8.06 -1.17 11.21
CA VAL A 176 -7.10 -1.39 12.30
C VAL A 176 -5.66 -1.25 11.80
N SER A 177 -5.36 -1.84 10.64
CA SER A 177 -4.04 -1.74 10.01
C SER A 177 -3.69 -0.29 9.71
N ARG A 178 -4.60 0.45 9.07
CA ARG A 178 -4.42 1.89 8.78
C ARG A 178 -4.18 2.70 10.06
N ALA A 179 -4.98 2.49 11.10
CA ALA A 179 -4.81 3.22 12.35
C ALA A 179 -3.42 3.00 12.95
N LEU A 180 -2.91 1.75 12.97
CA LEU A 180 -1.56 1.46 13.45
C LEU A 180 -0.48 2.08 12.56
N ASN A 181 -0.67 2.10 11.24
CA ASN A 181 0.27 2.74 10.31
C ASN A 181 0.32 4.27 10.50
N GLU A 182 -0.81 4.92 10.81
CA GLU A 182 -0.81 6.35 11.15
C GLU A 182 -0.02 6.63 12.44
N LEU A 183 -0.04 5.72 13.43
CA LEU A 183 0.80 5.82 14.63
C LEU A 183 2.30 5.71 14.29
N GLU A 184 2.68 4.83 13.37
CA GLU A 184 4.06 4.72 12.90
C GLU A 184 4.51 6.02 12.20
N ASN A 185 3.65 6.60 11.37
CA ASN A 185 3.96 7.80 10.60
C ASN A 185 4.07 9.08 11.44
N ILE A 186 3.51 9.12 12.66
CA ILE A 186 3.69 10.25 13.59
C ILE A 186 5.18 10.55 13.84
N TRP A 187 6.01 9.50 13.95
CA TRP A 187 7.44 9.68 14.16
C TRP A 187 8.12 10.34 12.96
N SER A 188 7.77 9.90 11.75
CA SER A 188 8.26 10.47 10.49
C SER A 188 7.87 11.95 10.36
N ASP A 189 6.66 12.31 10.76
CA ASP A 189 6.19 13.70 10.73
C ASP A 189 6.96 14.59 11.71
N ILE A 190 7.23 14.10 12.94
CA ILE A 190 8.05 14.82 13.93
C ILE A 190 9.50 14.96 13.47
N ALA A 191 10.09 13.90 12.92
CA ALA A 191 11.46 13.94 12.40
C ALA A 191 11.59 14.95 11.26
N ALA A 192 10.63 14.98 10.34
CA ALA A 192 10.60 15.95 9.25
C ALA A 192 10.54 17.39 9.77
N ARG A 193 9.80 17.66 10.86
CA ARG A 193 9.80 18.97 11.53
C ARG A 193 11.14 19.37 12.13
N ARG A 194 12.02 18.40 12.40
CA ARG A 194 13.41 18.61 12.82
C ARG A 194 14.39 18.68 11.63
N GLY A 195 13.88 18.69 10.40
CA GLY A 195 14.70 18.74 9.18
C GLY A 195 15.28 17.39 8.75
N VAL A 196 14.82 16.28 9.33
CA VAL A 196 15.32 14.93 9.02
C VAL A 196 14.22 14.10 8.40
N LEU A 197 14.46 13.54 7.21
CA LEU A 197 13.60 12.52 6.64
C LEU A 197 14.04 11.13 7.13
N GLU A 198 13.18 10.48 7.89
CA GLU A 198 13.33 9.08 8.29
C GLU A 198 11.98 8.34 8.17
N GLY A 199 12.03 7.01 8.22
CA GLY A 199 10.85 6.15 8.12
C GLY A 199 10.93 5.16 6.96
N THR A 200 9.78 4.61 6.61
CA THR A 200 9.64 3.59 5.56
C THR A 200 8.64 4.05 4.52
N VAL A 201 8.96 3.90 3.24
CA VAL A 201 7.99 4.05 2.14
C VAL A 201 7.70 2.66 1.55
N ARG A 202 6.42 2.33 1.42
CA ARG A 202 5.94 1.02 0.94
C ARG A 202 5.28 1.18 -0.42
N ILE A 203 5.80 0.49 -1.43
CA ILE A 203 5.50 0.75 -2.85
C ILE A 203 4.95 -0.53 -3.49
N GLY A 204 3.75 -0.46 -4.04
CA GLY A 204 3.27 -1.50 -4.95
C GLY A 204 3.86 -1.26 -6.34
N ALA A 205 4.70 -2.16 -6.84
CA ALA A 205 5.35 -1.99 -8.13
C ALA A 205 4.75 -2.98 -9.13
N LEU A 206 4.14 -2.52 -10.22
CA LEU A 206 3.72 -3.38 -11.34
C LEU A 206 4.84 -3.52 -12.39
N PRO A 207 4.83 -4.55 -13.26
CA PRO A 207 6.00 -4.96 -14.04
C PRO A 207 6.82 -3.86 -14.72
N LEU A 208 6.16 -2.91 -15.36
CA LEU A 208 6.80 -1.83 -16.14
C LEU A 208 7.64 -0.88 -15.28
N SER A 209 7.17 -0.50 -14.09
CA SER A 209 7.89 0.47 -13.26
C SER A 209 9.18 -0.11 -12.68
N ARG A 210 9.31 -1.44 -12.63
CA ARG A 210 10.38 -2.17 -11.94
C ARG A 210 11.74 -2.16 -12.65
N THR A 211 11.78 -1.92 -13.95
CA THR A 211 13.01 -2.09 -14.75
C THR A 211 13.87 -0.84 -14.81
N ARG A 212 13.27 0.35 -14.87
CA ARG A 212 14.03 1.60 -15.02
C ARG A 212 13.52 2.74 -14.14
N LEU A 213 12.24 3.10 -14.26
CA LEU A 213 11.69 4.28 -13.60
C LEU A 213 11.84 4.22 -12.07
N LEU A 214 11.32 3.16 -11.43
CA LEU A 214 11.36 3.03 -9.98
C LEU A 214 12.79 2.82 -9.47
N PRO A 215 13.63 1.92 -10.02
CA PRO A 215 15.02 1.79 -9.57
C PRO A 215 15.82 3.09 -9.66
N SER A 216 15.68 3.86 -10.74
CA SER A 216 16.41 5.12 -10.94
C SER A 216 15.95 6.18 -9.92
N ALA A 217 14.63 6.31 -9.70
CA ALA A 217 14.09 7.21 -8.70
C ALA A 217 14.53 6.82 -7.27
N ILE A 218 14.53 5.52 -6.96
CA ILE A 218 14.98 4.99 -5.66
C ILE A 218 16.47 5.28 -5.44
N ALA A 219 17.33 5.02 -6.43
CA ALA A 219 18.77 5.26 -6.32
C ALA A 219 19.08 6.75 -6.10
N ALA A 220 18.45 7.64 -6.88
CA ALA A 220 18.60 9.08 -6.74
C ALA A 220 18.09 9.59 -5.38
N PHE A 221 16.95 9.05 -4.91
CA PHE A 221 16.36 9.41 -3.63
C PHE A 221 17.22 8.97 -2.43
N LEU A 222 17.69 7.72 -2.41
CA LEU A 222 18.51 7.19 -1.31
C LEU A 222 19.90 7.82 -1.25
N ALA A 223 20.44 8.29 -2.38
CA ALA A 223 21.68 9.08 -2.39
C ALA A 223 21.56 10.37 -1.57
N GLN A 224 20.37 10.98 -1.51
CA GLN A 224 20.11 12.19 -0.72
C GLN A 224 19.51 11.90 0.66
N HIS A 225 18.86 10.74 0.84
CA HIS A 225 18.15 10.37 2.06
C HIS A 225 18.48 8.94 2.53
N PRO A 226 19.72 8.68 2.98
CA PRO A 226 20.17 7.33 3.35
C PRO A 226 19.51 6.77 4.61
N GLY A 227 18.80 7.61 5.39
CA GLY A 227 18.04 7.20 6.57
C GLY A 227 16.66 6.59 6.28
N ILE A 228 16.23 6.57 5.01
CA ILE A 228 14.93 6.02 4.61
C ILE A 228 15.06 4.54 4.26
N THR A 229 14.07 3.76 4.68
CA THR A 229 13.86 2.40 4.20
C THR A 229 12.81 2.39 3.11
N LEU A 230 13.06 1.67 2.02
CA LEU A 230 12.10 1.46 0.95
C LEU A 230 11.72 -0.01 0.88
N MET A 231 10.44 -0.29 0.72
CA MET A 231 9.91 -1.64 0.55
C MET A 231 9.07 -1.69 -0.72
N THR A 232 9.38 -2.63 -1.61
CA THR A 232 8.58 -2.87 -2.81
C THR A 232 7.77 -4.15 -2.64
N ASN A 233 6.57 -4.19 -3.24
CA ASN A 233 5.71 -5.35 -3.33
C ASN A 233 5.32 -5.59 -4.80
N GLU A 234 5.71 -6.74 -5.33
CA GLU A 234 5.55 -7.14 -6.73
C GLU A 234 4.35 -8.08 -6.97
N SER A 235 3.34 -8.04 -6.12
CA SER A 235 2.13 -8.86 -6.22
C SER A 235 1.18 -8.45 -7.37
N PRO A 236 0.19 -9.29 -7.73
CA PRO A 236 -0.89 -8.89 -8.62
C PRO A 236 -1.63 -7.65 -8.13
N TYR A 237 -2.15 -6.85 -9.05
CA TYR A 237 -2.79 -5.56 -8.74
C TYR A 237 -3.89 -5.66 -7.66
N GLU A 238 -4.75 -6.68 -7.70
CA GLU A 238 -5.81 -6.84 -6.68
C GLU A 238 -5.25 -6.97 -5.26
N SER A 239 -4.15 -7.71 -5.11
CA SER A 239 -3.45 -7.85 -3.84
C SER A 239 -2.83 -6.53 -3.40
N LEU A 240 -2.24 -5.77 -4.34
CA LEU A 240 -1.69 -4.45 -4.04
C LEU A 240 -2.80 -3.46 -3.64
N VAL A 241 -3.96 -3.49 -4.28
CA VAL A 241 -5.12 -2.66 -3.92
C VAL A 241 -5.65 -3.03 -2.53
N ALA A 242 -5.75 -4.33 -2.21
CA ALA A 242 -6.14 -4.78 -0.88
C ALA A 242 -5.17 -4.29 0.21
N ASP A 243 -3.86 -4.38 -0.04
CA ASP A 243 -2.82 -3.88 0.87
C ASP A 243 -2.83 -2.35 0.98
N MET A 244 -3.07 -1.63 -0.13
CA MET A 244 -3.25 -0.17 -0.12
C MET A 244 -4.47 0.26 0.69
N ARG A 245 -5.59 -0.46 0.57
CA ARG A 245 -6.79 -0.23 1.39
C ARG A 245 -6.51 -0.46 2.87
N ALA A 246 -5.65 -1.42 3.21
CA ALA A 246 -5.16 -1.65 4.58
C ALA A 246 -4.06 -0.67 5.03
N GLY A 247 -3.60 0.23 4.15
CA GLY A 247 -2.53 1.19 4.43
C GLY A 247 -1.13 0.57 4.48
N ASN A 248 -0.95 -0.65 3.97
CA ASN A 248 0.34 -1.35 3.89
C ASN A 248 1.14 -0.98 2.63
N ILE A 249 0.51 -0.26 1.71
CA ILE A 249 1.13 0.33 0.53
C ILE A 249 0.75 1.81 0.50
N ASP A 250 1.75 2.67 0.33
CA ASP A 250 1.55 4.12 0.25
C ASP A 250 1.04 4.54 -1.12
N PHE A 251 1.59 3.94 -2.19
CA PHE A 251 1.15 4.11 -3.57
C PHE A 251 1.49 2.89 -4.42
N ILE A 252 0.72 2.68 -5.49
CA ILE A 252 1.05 1.73 -6.56
C ILE A 252 1.58 2.52 -7.74
N ILE A 253 2.62 2.02 -8.40
CA ILE A 253 3.15 2.58 -9.64
C ILE A 253 3.12 1.55 -10.77
N GLY A 254 2.45 1.90 -11.87
CA GLY A 254 2.29 1.02 -13.03
C GLY A 254 1.13 1.37 -13.95
N ALA A 255 0.73 0.41 -14.78
CA ALA A 255 -0.39 0.59 -15.70
C ALA A 255 -1.69 0.89 -14.94
N LEU A 256 -2.31 2.01 -15.27
CA LEU A 256 -3.58 2.43 -14.69
C LEU A 256 -4.73 1.60 -15.26
N ARG A 257 -5.71 1.29 -14.41
CA ARG A 257 -6.96 0.66 -14.81
C ARG A 257 -8.00 1.76 -15.02
N GLN A 258 -8.41 1.96 -16.27
CA GLN A 258 -9.35 3.02 -16.65
C GLN A 258 -10.82 2.67 -16.40
N ASP A 259 -11.13 1.36 -16.37
CA ASP A 259 -12.52 0.85 -16.30
C ASP A 259 -13.01 0.53 -14.88
N GLU A 260 -12.18 0.81 -13.87
CA GLU A 260 -12.50 0.56 -12.46
C GLU A 260 -12.90 1.86 -11.78
N ASP A 261 -14.20 2.18 -11.80
CA ASP A 261 -14.80 3.24 -10.96
C ASP A 261 -14.73 2.81 -9.47
N LEU A 262 -13.53 2.86 -8.90
CA LEU A 262 -13.27 2.59 -7.49
C LEU A 262 -13.24 3.92 -6.75
N PRO A 263 -14.32 4.32 -6.07
CA PRO A 263 -14.43 5.64 -5.44
C PRO A 263 -13.44 5.82 -4.28
N ASP A 264 -12.86 4.72 -3.78
CA ASP A 264 -11.89 4.72 -2.68
C ASP A 264 -10.43 4.80 -3.15
N LEU A 265 -10.18 4.87 -4.46
CA LEU A 265 -8.86 5.04 -5.07
C LEU A 265 -8.81 6.32 -5.91
N CYS A 266 -7.62 6.90 -6.02
CA CYS A 266 -7.34 8.02 -6.92
C CYS A 266 -6.12 7.66 -7.76
N SER A 267 -6.16 7.95 -9.06
CA SER A 267 -5.06 7.67 -9.97
C SER A 267 -4.62 8.93 -10.72
N GLU A 268 -3.31 9.06 -10.89
CA GLU A 268 -2.66 10.12 -11.64
C GLU A 268 -1.82 9.50 -12.76
N ALA A 269 -2.02 9.92 -14.00
CA ALA A 269 -1.18 9.45 -15.11
C ALA A 269 0.11 10.25 -15.17
N LEU A 270 1.22 9.53 -15.34
CA LEU A 270 2.55 10.06 -15.52
C LEU A 270 2.91 10.16 -17.02
N PHE A 271 2.58 9.14 -17.80
CA PHE A 271 2.87 9.06 -19.24
C PHE A 271 2.02 7.98 -19.93
N GLU A 272 2.14 7.90 -21.25
CA GLU A 272 1.51 6.87 -22.08
C GLU A 272 2.56 5.98 -22.73
N GLU A 273 2.18 4.73 -22.98
CA GLU A 273 3.06 3.74 -23.58
C GLU A 273 2.28 2.73 -24.43
N ASP A 274 2.90 2.30 -25.53
CA ASP A 274 2.38 1.27 -26.42
C ASP A 274 3.01 -0.11 -26.17
N MET A 275 2.32 -1.15 -26.64
CA MET A 275 2.90 -2.50 -26.70
C MET A 275 3.75 -2.67 -27.95
N LEU A 276 4.79 -3.49 -27.84
CA LEU A 276 5.65 -3.87 -28.94
C LEU A 276 5.92 -5.38 -28.97
N ILE A 277 6.36 -5.85 -30.13
CA ILE A 277 6.74 -7.25 -30.34
C ILE A 277 8.27 -7.34 -30.25
N LEU A 278 8.77 -8.20 -29.36
CA LEU A 278 10.19 -8.48 -29.16
C LEU A 278 10.60 -9.85 -29.67
N LEU A 279 11.86 -9.93 -30.06
CA LEU A 279 12.56 -11.11 -30.56
C LEU A 279 14.07 -10.97 -30.37
N ARG A 280 14.83 -12.05 -30.55
CA ARG A 280 16.31 -11.99 -30.58
C ARG A 280 16.86 -11.21 -31.77
N ASN A 281 18.03 -10.61 -31.60
CA ASN A 281 18.66 -9.75 -32.62
C ASN A 281 18.90 -10.41 -33.99
N ASN A 282 19.05 -11.74 -34.05
CA ASN A 282 19.34 -12.49 -35.27
C ASN A 282 18.14 -13.28 -35.79
N HIS A 283 16.93 -12.89 -35.40
CA HIS A 283 15.71 -13.59 -35.80
C HIS A 283 15.41 -13.43 -37.30
N PRO A 284 14.96 -14.48 -38.02
CA PRO A 284 14.68 -14.42 -39.45
C PRO A 284 13.68 -13.32 -39.85
N LEU A 285 12.68 -13.05 -39.01
CA LEU A 285 11.65 -12.04 -39.30
C LEU A 285 12.17 -10.61 -39.44
N LEU A 286 13.35 -10.28 -38.90
CA LEU A 286 13.94 -8.94 -39.11
C LEU A 286 14.35 -8.69 -40.57
N ARG A 287 14.52 -9.75 -41.36
CA ARG A 287 14.90 -9.68 -42.78
C ARG A 287 13.76 -10.11 -43.71
N HIS A 288 12.60 -10.48 -43.15
CA HIS A 288 11.47 -10.93 -43.95
C HIS A 288 10.79 -9.71 -44.61
N PRO A 289 10.42 -9.77 -45.91
CA PRO A 289 9.80 -8.64 -46.61
C PRO A 289 8.42 -8.26 -46.05
N ASP A 290 7.72 -9.23 -45.46
CA ASP A 290 6.44 -9.01 -44.79
C ASP A 290 6.40 -9.78 -43.45
N PRO A 291 6.96 -9.22 -42.37
CA PRO A 291 7.00 -9.90 -41.07
C PRO A 291 5.61 -10.10 -40.46
N ARG A 292 4.63 -9.29 -40.86
CA ARG A 292 3.26 -9.34 -40.32
C ARG A 292 2.55 -10.64 -40.70
N SER A 293 2.73 -11.15 -41.93
CA SER A 293 2.10 -12.42 -42.36
C SER A 293 2.55 -13.64 -41.55
N GLN A 294 3.67 -13.55 -40.84
CA GLN A 294 4.22 -14.65 -40.05
C GLN A 294 3.72 -14.68 -38.59
N LEU A 295 3.01 -13.64 -38.14
CA LEU A 295 2.57 -13.54 -36.73
C LEU A 295 1.56 -14.63 -36.34
N ALA A 296 0.76 -15.11 -37.29
CA ALA A 296 -0.28 -16.12 -37.06
C ALA A 296 0.29 -17.51 -36.72
N THR A 297 1.49 -17.82 -37.21
CA THR A 297 2.16 -19.13 -37.03
C THR A 297 3.35 -19.06 -36.08
N ALA A 298 3.67 -17.88 -35.56
CA ALA A 298 4.76 -17.69 -34.62
C ALA A 298 4.47 -18.37 -33.26
N GLN A 299 5.54 -18.74 -32.57
CA GLN A 299 5.47 -19.18 -31.18
C GLN A 299 5.50 -17.97 -30.26
N TRP A 300 4.58 -17.88 -29.32
CA TRP A 300 4.38 -16.67 -28.52
C TRP A 300 4.68 -16.87 -27.03
N VAL A 301 5.39 -15.91 -26.46
CA VAL A 301 5.42 -15.62 -25.02
C VAL A 301 4.43 -14.50 -24.76
N LEU A 302 3.30 -14.81 -24.11
CA LEU A 302 2.22 -13.84 -23.87
C LEU A 302 2.03 -13.53 -22.38
N PRO A 303 1.52 -12.33 -22.04
CA PRO A 303 1.01 -12.05 -20.71
C PRO A 303 -0.10 -13.02 -20.31
N ARG A 304 -0.30 -13.16 -18.99
CA ARG A 304 -1.39 -13.98 -18.42
C ARG A 304 -2.73 -13.65 -19.05
N ALA A 305 -3.59 -14.67 -19.24
CA ALA A 305 -4.88 -14.51 -19.91
C ALA A 305 -5.76 -13.39 -19.32
N ASN A 306 -5.71 -13.19 -17.99
CA ASN A 306 -6.48 -12.17 -17.29
C ASN A 306 -5.78 -10.81 -17.16
N ALA A 307 -4.59 -10.63 -17.73
CA ALA A 307 -3.87 -9.36 -17.65
C ALA A 307 -4.49 -8.33 -18.62
N PRO A 308 -4.54 -7.03 -18.24
CA PRO A 308 -4.99 -5.97 -19.16
C PRO A 308 -4.19 -5.92 -20.47
N ALA A 309 -2.89 -6.24 -20.41
CA ALA A 309 -2.02 -6.34 -21.58
C ALA A 309 -2.53 -7.36 -22.62
N ARG A 310 -3.09 -8.47 -22.15
CA ARG A 310 -3.58 -9.53 -23.04
C ARG A 310 -4.81 -9.06 -23.83
N HIS A 311 -5.74 -8.39 -23.16
CA HIS A 311 -6.94 -7.86 -23.80
C HIS A 311 -6.63 -6.80 -24.87
N LEU A 312 -5.64 -5.94 -24.63
CA LEU A 312 -5.19 -4.96 -25.62
C LEU A 312 -4.53 -5.63 -26.82
N LEU A 313 -3.67 -6.62 -26.57
CA LEU A 313 -3.04 -7.39 -27.64
C LEU A 313 -4.08 -8.11 -28.51
N ASP A 314 -5.07 -8.75 -27.88
CA ASP A 314 -6.13 -9.47 -28.61
C ASP A 314 -6.93 -8.50 -29.50
N LYS A 315 -7.28 -7.31 -28.97
CA LYS A 315 -7.91 -6.23 -29.76
C LYS A 315 -7.03 -5.78 -30.93
N ALA A 316 -5.74 -5.57 -30.70
CA ALA A 316 -4.79 -5.18 -31.74
C ALA A 316 -4.72 -6.21 -32.87
N PHE A 317 -4.70 -7.52 -32.55
CA PHE A 317 -4.71 -8.58 -33.55
C PHE A 317 -6.02 -8.63 -34.35
N ILE A 318 -7.16 -8.40 -33.70
CA ILE A 318 -8.46 -8.27 -34.37
C ILE A 318 -8.46 -7.07 -35.34
N THR A 319 -7.99 -5.89 -34.90
CA THR A 319 -7.88 -4.69 -35.75
C THR A 319 -6.94 -4.93 -36.94
N LEU A 320 -5.89 -5.74 -36.75
CA LEU A 320 -4.98 -6.15 -37.81
C LEU A 320 -5.55 -7.28 -38.71
N GLY A 321 -6.76 -7.78 -38.47
CA GLY A 321 -7.34 -8.89 -39.25
C GLY A 321 -6.54 -10.20 -39.13
N LEU A 322 -5.83 -10.39 -38.01
CA LEU A 322 -5.02 -11.57 -37.71
C LEU A 322 -5.76 -12.49 -36.73
N PRO A 323 -5.52 -13.82 -36.78
CA PRO A 323 -6.02 -14.72 -35.74
C PRO A 323 -5.37 -14.39 -34.39
N LEU A 324 -6.12 -14.55 -33.30
CA LEU A 324 -5.61 -14.27 -31.95
C LEU A 324 -4.36 -15.11 -31.64
N PRO A 325 -3.30 -14.51 -31.07
CA PRO A 325 -2.07 -15.21 -30.79
C PRO A 325 -2.32 -16.21 -29.65
N GLN A 326 -1.86 -17.45 -29.86
CA GLN A 326 -1.94 -18.50 -28.85
C GLN A 326 -0.63 -18.60 -28.08
N PRO A 327 -0.65 -18.63 -26.74
CA PRO A 327 0.57 -18.68 -25.95
C PRO A 327 1.24 -20.05 -26.11
N THR A 328 2.50 -20.06 -26.54
CA THR A 328 3.39 -21.20 -26.34
C THR A 328 3.90 -21.20 -24.90
N VAL A 329 4.17 -20.00 -24.35
CA VAL A 329 4.48 -19.77 -22.94
C VAL A 329 3.62 -18.61 -22.45
N GLU A 330 3.07 -18.74 -21.24
CA GLU A 330 2.29 -17.67 -20.60
C GLU A 330 3.05 -17.13 -19.38
N THR A 331 3.62 -15.92 -19.51
CA THR A 331 4.34 -15.23 -18.44
C THR A 331 4.39 -13.72 -18.66
N GLY A 332 4.31 -12.95 -17.57
CA GLY A 332 4.56 -11.50 -17.58
C GLY A 332 5.91 -11.12 -16.96
N ASP A 333 6.74 -12.11 -16.62
CA ASP A 333 8.04 -11.91 -15.99
C ASP A 333 9.12 -11.55 -17.03
N ALA A 334 9.77 -10.41 -16.83
CA ALA A 334 10.75 -9.88 -17.79
C ALA A 334 11.99 -10.78 -17.94
N ALA A 335 12.44 -11.43 -16.86
CA ALA A 335 13.61 -12.30 -16.91
C ALA A 335 13.31 -13.59 -17.69
N MET A 336 12.11 -14.16 -17.51
CA MET A 336 11.63 -15.29 -18.31
C MET A 336 11.51 -14.91 -19.79
N VAL A 337 10.89 -13.76 -20.10
CA VAL A 337 10.78 -13.26 -21.48
C VAL A 337 12.16 -13.12 -22.10
N ARG A 338 13.11 -12.44 -21.42
CA ARG A 338 14.48 -12.28 -21.90
C ARG A 338 15.15 -13.61 -22.21
N GLY A 339 15.17 -14.54 -21.26
CA GLY A 339 15.84 -15.83 -21.43
C GLY A 339 15.24 -16.65 -22.58
N LEU A 340 13.90 -16.72 -22.67
CA LEU A 340 13.22 -17.45 -23.73
C LEU A 340 13.52 -16.85 -25.11
N LEU A 341 13.48 -15.53 -25.25
CA LEU A 341 13.73 -14.89 -26.54
C LEU A 341 15.18 -15.02 -26.98
N GLN A 342 16.15 -14.94 -26.06
CA GLN A 342 17.57 -15.05 -26.41
C GLN A 342 17.93 -16.41 -27.02
N ASP A 343 17.26 -17.48 -26.57
CA ASP A 343 17.57 -18.86 -26.95
C ASP A 343 16.54 -19.50 -27.91
N SER A 344 15.61 -18.72 -28.47
CA SER A 344 14.57 -19.27 -29.37
C SER A 344 14.09 -18.28 -30.45
N ASP A 345 13.26 -18.79 -31.37
CA ASP A 345 12.52 -18.00 -32.36
C ASP A 345 11.10 -17.64 -31.89
N MET A 346 10.88 -17.60 -30.58
CA MET A 346 9.63 -17.09 -30.04
C MET A 346 9.54 -15.56 -30.21
N LEU A 347 8.31 -15.07 -30.23
CA LEU A 347 7.99 -13.64 -30.16
C LEU A 347 7.36 -13.33 -28.80
N ALA A 348 7.61 -12.15 -28.25
CA ALA A 348 6.90 -11.68 -27.06
C ALA A 348 6.18 -10.38 -27.32
N ALA A 349 4.94 -10.27 -26.85
CA ALA A 349 4.20 -9.01 -26.83
C ALA A 349 4.26 -8.39 -25.43
N VAL A 350 4.94 -7.26 -25.30
CA VAL A 350 5.20 -6.62 -24.00
C VAL A 350 5.01 -5.11 -24.08
N SER A 351 4.95 -4.46 -22.93
CA SER A 351 5.02 -3.00 -22.84
C SER A 351 6.45 -2.54 -23.18
N ALA A 352 6.61 -1.52 -24.03
CA ALA A 352 7.91 -1.03 -24.47
C ALA A 352 8.93 -0.74 -23.35
N SER A 353 8.52 -0.04 -22.29
CA SER A 353 9.38 0.33 -21.16
C SER A 353 9.75 -0.86 -20.28
N GLN A 354 8.94 -1.93 -20.28
CA GLN A 354 9.21 -3.13 -19.50
C GLN A 354 10.50 -3.82 -19.93
N MET A 355 10.89 -3.71 -21.21
CA MET A 355 12.07 -4.38 -21.77
C MET A 355 13.06 -3.38 -22.38
N ARG A 356 12.97 -2.10 -21.98
CA ARG A 356 13.84 -1.06 -22.54
C ARG A 356 15.31 -1.27 -22.20
N PHE A 357 15.61 -1.87 -21.04
CA PHE A 357 16.99 -2.26 -20.72
C PHE A 357 17.54 -3.22 -21.79
N GLU A 358 16.76 -4.22 -22.18
CA GLU A 358 17.15 -5.19 -23.21
C GLU A 358 17.28 -4.55 -24.59
N THR A 359 16.40 -3.63 -24.97
CA THR A 359 16.48 -2.97 -26.29
C THR A 359 17.64 -1.97 -26.35
N ASP A 360 17.83 -1.15 -25.31
CA ASP A 360 18.88 -0.11 -25.28
C ASP A 360 20.29 -0.70 -25.27
N ASN A 361 20.44 -1.89 -24.68
CA ASN A 361 21.72 -2.61 -24.63
C ASN A 361 21.87 -3.63 -25.77
N GLY A 362 20.96 -3.64 -26.74
CA GLY A 362 21.01 -4.55 -27.88
C GLY A 362 21.02 -6.02 -27.48
N LEU A 363 20.25 -6.41 -26.45
CA LEU A 363 20.03 -7.81 -26.08
C LEU A 363 18.85 -8.42 -26.85
N LEU A 364 17.87 -7.60 -27.20
CA LEU A 364 16.68 -7.96 -27.97
C LEU A 364 16.37 -6.86 -29.00
N SER A 365 15.68 -7.25 -30.06
CA SER A 365 15.21 -6.37 -31.12
C SER A 365 13.69 -6.22 -31.09
N VAL A 366 13.20 -5.08 -31.53
CA VAL A 366 11.78 -4.82 -31.77
C VAL A 366 11.42 -5.23 -33.20
N LEU A 367 10.34 -6.01 -33.37
CA LEU A 367 9.78 -6.28 -34.69
C LEU A 367 9.10 -5.01 -35.21
N PRO A 368 9.37 -4.55 -36.44
CA PRO A 368 8.74 -3.37 -37.01
C PRO A 368 7.29 -3.64 -37.47
N VAL A 369 6.46 -4.17 -36.57
CA VAL A 369 5.03 -4.37 -36.77
C VAL A 369 4.28 -3.63 -35.65
N PRO A 370 3.61 -2.51 -35.94
CA PRO A 370 2.90 -1.75 -34.93
C PRO A 370 1.68 -2.51 -34.42
N LEU A 371 1.41 -2.39 -33.12
CA LEU A 371 0.22 -2.94 -32.47
C LEU A 371 -0.78 -1.81 -32.21
N PRO A 372 -1.82 -1.64 -33.05
CA PRO A 372 -2.78 -0.55 -32.90
C PRO A 372 -3.59 -0.68 -31.61
N ASP A 373 -4.04 0.45 -31.07
CA ASP A 373 -4.94 0.52 -29.90
C ASP A 373 -4.39 -0.16 -28.63
N THR A 374 -3.06 -0.20 -28.49
CA THR A 374 -2.39 -0.77 -27.31
C THR A 374 -1.87 0.26 -26.31
N THR A 375 -2.11 1.55 -26.57
CA THR A 375 -1.69 2.65 -25.71
C THR A 375 -2.31 2.54 -24.31
N ARG A 376 -1.48 2.67 -23.29
CA ARG A 376 -1.90 2.66 -21.88
C ARG A 376 -1.31 3.82 -21.13
N ARG A 377 -2.11 4.35 -20.22
CA ARG A 377 -1.68 5.32 -19.22
C ARG A 377 -0.95 4.59 -18.10
N ILE A 378 0.28 5.01 -17.85
CA ILE A 378 1.09 4.57 -16.72
C ILE A 378 1.07 5.66 -15.67
N GLY A 379 0.96 5.28 -14.41
CA GLY A 379 0.71 6.26 -13.37
C GLY A 379 0.91 5.76 -11.95
N LEU A 380 0.45 6.61 -11.05
CA LEU A 380 0.40 6.39 -9.61
C LEU A 380 -1.05 6.16 -9.19
N THR A 381 -1.29 5.17 -8.36
CA THR A 381 -2.58 4.94 -7.70
C THR A 381 -2.39 5.11 -6.20
N PHE A 382 -3.33 5.80 -5.56
CA PHE A 382 -3.36 6.09 -4.14
C PHE A 382 -4.72 5.72 -3.57
N ARG A 383 -4.77 5.49 -2.25
CA ARG A 383 -6.06 5.47 -1.55
C ARG A 383 -6.62 6.89 -1.46
N ALA A 384 -7.89 7.06 -1.78
CA ALA A 384 -8.60 8.33 -1.68
C ALA A 384 -8.50 8.88 -0.25
N GLY A 385 -8.17 10.16 -0.15
CA GLY A 385 -7.96 10.84 1.12
C GLY A 385 -6.84 10.26 1.97
N SER A 386 -5.84 9.57 1.40
CA SER A 386 -4.61 9.20 2.12
C SER A 386 -3.77 10.44 2.49
N LEU A 387 -2.92 10.31 3.52
CA LEU A 387 -1.94 11.35 3.90
C LEU A 387 -0.54 10.78 3.69
N PRO A 388 0.13 11.06 2.56
CA PRO A 388 1.48 10.57 2.31
C PRO A 388 2.46 11.03 3.40
N SER A 389 3.36 10.15 3.84
CA SER A 389 4.44 10.54 4.76
C SER A 389 5.40 11.54 4.11
N PRO A 390 6.17 12.33 4.88
CA PRO A 390 7.17 13.23 4.34
C PRO A 390 8.16 12.51 3.42
N ALA A 391 8.54 11.26 3.76
CA ALA A 391 9.38 10.40 2.94
C ALA A 391 8.70 9.99 1.64
N THR A 392 7.42 9.60 1.70
CA THR A 392 6.62 9.27 0.50
C THR A 392 6.52 10.49 -0.41
N GLN A 393 6.19 11.67 0.11
CA GLN A 393 6.13 12.91 -0.67
C GLN A 393 7.47 13.25 -1.32
N ALA A 394 8.58 13.04 -0.60
CA ALA A 394 9.91 13.25 -1.14
C ALA A 394 10.21 12.29 -2.28
N LEU A 395 9.97 10.98 -2.12
CA LEU A 395 10.18 10.00 -3.18
C LEU A 395 9.32 10.29 -4.43
N LEU A 396 8.06 10.70 -4.25
CA LEU A 396 7.19 11.07 -5.36
C LEU A 396 7.81 12.18 -6.22
N ARG A 397 8.45 13.19 -5.62
CA ARG A 397 9.17 14.24 -6.38
C ARG A 397 10.27 13.67 -7.27
N PHE A 398 11.04 12.69 -6.78
CA PHE A 398 12.06 12.02 -7.60
C PHE A 398 11.42 11.22 -8.74
N ILE A 399 10.29 10.56 -8.50
CA ILE A 399 9.56 9.86 -9.56
C ILE A 399 9.11 10.85 -10.64
N TYR A 400 8.47 11.95 -10.26
CA TYR A 400 8.05 12.98 -11.22
C TYR A 400 9.23 13.56 -12.00
N GLN A 401 10.37 13.80 -11.33
CA GLN A 401 11.58 14.29 -11.99
C GLN A 401 12.12 13.27 -13.02
N GLN A 402 12.18 11.98 -12.68
CA GLN A 402 12.61 10.94 -13.63
C GLN A 402 11.70 10.84 -14.86
N VAL A 403 10.40 11.10 -14.69
CA VAL A 403 9.45 11.17 -15.83
C VAL A 403 9.76 12.38 -16.72
N GLN A 404 10.01 13.55 -16.11
CA GLN A 404 10.36 14.77 -16.84
C GLN A 404 11.70 14.67 -17.58
N ASP A 405 12.68 14.00 -16.98
CA ASP A 405 14.01 13.81 -17.56
C ASP A 405 14.03 12.75 -18.68
N GLY A 406 12.91 12.11 -18.98
CA GLY A 406 12.81 11.10 -20.05
C GLY A 406 13.42 9.75 -19.66
N THR A 407 13.54 9.43 -18.37
CA THR A 407 13.96 8.10 -17.88
C THR A 407 12.88 7.02 -18.13
N VAL A 408 11.78 7.42 -18.78
CA VAL A 408 10.54 6.70 -19.05
C VAL A 408 10.46 6.09 -20.43
#